data_AF-A0A972F994-F1
#
_entry.id   AF-A0A972F994-F1
#
_cell.length_a   1.000
_cell.length_b   1.000
_cell.length_c   1.000
_cell.angle_alpha   90.00
_cell.angle_beta   90.00
_cell.angle_gamma   90.00
#
_symmetry.space_group_name_H-M   'P 1'
#
loop_
_entity.id
_entity.type
_entity.pdbx_description
1 polymer ?
#
loop_
_entity_poly.entity_id
_entity_poly.type
_entity_poly.pdbx_seq_one_letter_code
_entity_poly.pdbx_strand_id
1 'polypeptide(L)'
;QYYGFKAIAEFFSKIECVRCAQITDLGAWAYAFGGGTVHVLCVAAMFLCKAENAGGLTQIPQSVIDFALFLLLPFSLVFMIFYLSMSVAIAIPILKGKTPFPKWAVIFNPLTGKIALNILDVAVPNTKFFNGIRMGNMGVGSLLTFAAFYILLSREPA
;
A
#
# COMPACT_ATOMS: atom_id res chain seq x y z
N GLN A 1 5.89 -5.90 5.90
CA GLN A 1 4.68 -5.95 5.04
C GLN A 1 4.43 -7.33 4.47
N TYR A 2 5.40 -7.96 3.78
CA TYR A 2 5.29 -9.33 3.26
C TYR A 2 4.70 -10.33 4.28
N TYR A 3 5.34 -10.49 5.45
CA TYR A 3 4.89 -11.42 6.49
C TYR A 3 3.48 -11.11 7.01
N GLY A 4 3.10 -9.84 7.09
CA GLY A 4 1.75 -9.44 7.51
C GLY A 4 0.68 -9.90 6.51
N PHE A 5 0.91 -9.68 5.21
CA PHE A 5 -0.01 -10.16 4.17
C PHE A 5 -0.02 -11.69 4.05
N LYS A 6 1.13 -12.34 4.25
CA LYS A 6 1.22 -13.81 4.28
C LYS A 6 0.42 -14.41 5.44
N ALA A 7 0.48 -13.80 6.62
CA ALA A 7 -0.34 -14.21 7.76
C ALA A 7 -1.85 -14.06 7.46
N ILE A 8 -2.26 -12.98 6.78
CA ILE A 8 -3.66 -12.80 6.34
C ILE A 8 -4.06 -13.88 5.31
N ALA A 9 -3.18 -14.20 4.36
CA ALA A 9 -3.44 -15.25 3.37
C ALA A 9 -3.61 -16.63 4.03
N GLU A 10 -2.73 -16.97 4.97
CA GLU A 10 -2.83 -18.21 5.74
C GLU A 10 -4.12 -18.24 6.57
N PHE A 11 -4.48 -17.12 7.20
CA PHE A 11 -5.75 -17.00 7.90
C PHE A 11 -6.94 -17.27 6.98
N PHE A 12 -6.95 -16.69 5.77
CA PHE A 12 -8.02 -16.91 4.79
C PHE A 12 -8.10 -18.32 4.24
N SER A 13 -6.98 -19.06 4.19
CA SER A 13 -6.98 -20.47 3.81
C SER A 13 -7.74 -21.35 4.82
N LYS A 14 -7.84 -20.93 6.08
CA LYS A 14 -8.53 -21.66 7.16
C LYS A 14 -10.05 -21.41 7.20
N ILE A 15 -10.55 -20.40 6.49
CA ILE A 15 -11.98 -19.98 6.48
C ILE A 15 -12.68 -20.19 5.12
N GLU A 16 -12.26 -21.23 4.37
CA GLU A 16 -12.85 -21.63 3.08
C GLU A 16 -12.91 -20.52 2.00
N CYS A 17 -12.06 -19.48 2.07
CA CYS A 17 -11.86 -18.57 0.93
C CYS A 17 -10.50 -18.80 0.26
N VAL A 18 -10.35 -19.96 -0.39
CA VAL A 18 -9.12 -20.37 -1.09
C VAL A 18 -8.67 -19.34 -2.12
N ARG A 19 -9.62 -18.79 -2.91
CA ARG A 19 -9.31 -17.76 -3.92
C ARG A 19 -8.87 -16.43 -3.28
N CYS A 20 -9.44 -16.04 -2.13
CA CYS A 20 -8.97 -14.86 -1.40
C CYS A 20 -7.54 -15.08 -0.91
N ALA A 21 -7.27 -16.25 -0.31
CA ALA A 21 -5.95 -16.62 0.19
C ALA A 21 -4.88 -16.58 -0.90
N GLN A 22 -5.15 -17.17 -2.07
CA GLN A 22 -4.22 -17.16 -3.21
C GLN A 22 -3.92 -15.74 -3.72
N ILE A 23 -4.94 -14.89 -3.86
CA ILE A 23 -4.76 -13.50 -4.32
C ILE A 23 -4.00 -12.69 -3.27
N THR A 24 -4.27 -12.89 -1.98
CA THR A 24 -3.55 -12.21 -0.91
C THR A 24 -2.09 -12.67 -0.81
N ASP A 25 -1.79 -13.96 -1.01
CA ASP A 25 -0.42 -14.48 -1.03
C ASP A 25 0.37 -13.94 -2.24
N LEU A 26 -0.24 -13.92 -3.42
CA LEU A 26 0.34 -13.32 -4.61
C LEU A 26 0.61 -11.82 -4.40
N GLY A 27 -0.34 -11.12 -3.76
CA GLY A 27 -0.19 -9.72 -3.36
C GLY A 27 0.96 -9.49 -2.37
N ALA A 28 1.19 -10.43 -1.43
CA ALA A 28 2.31 -10.38 -0.51
C ALA A 28 3.66 -10.42 -1.25
N TRP A 29 3.81 -11.32 -2.22
CA TRP A 29 4.98 -11.39 -3.08
C TRP A 29 5.18 -10.17 -3.96
N ALA A 30 4.09 -9.66 -4.55
CA ALA A 30 4.11 -8.40 -5.30
C ALA A 30 4.55 -7.22 -4.41
N TYR A 31 4.21 -7.23 -3.12
CA TYR A 31 4.70 -6.25 -2.15
C TYR A 31 6.19 -6.39 -1.84
N ALA A 32 6.68 -7.63 -1.69
CA ALA A 32 8.08 -7.88 -1.37
C ALA A 32 9.00 -7.41 -2.50
N PHE A 33 8.67 -7.75 -3.75
CA PHE A 33 9.50 -7.41 -4.90
C PHE A 33 9.07 -6.12 -5.57
N GLY A 34 7.81 -6.04 -6.02
CA GLY A 34 7.29 -4.88 -6.74
C GLY A 34 7.25 -3.61 -5.89
N GLY A 35 6.80 -3.72 -4.64
CA GLY A 35 6.76 -2.57 -3.72
C GLY A 35 8.16 -1.99 -3.44
N GLY A 36 9.14 -2.87 -3.19
CA GLY A 36 10.54 -2.46 -3.01
C GLY A 36 11.13 -1.80 -4.25
N THR A 37 10.95 -2.42 -5.43
CA THR A 37 11.42 -1.87 -6.70
C THR A 37 10.81 -0.49 -6.98
N VAL A 38 9.49 -0.34 -6.88
CA VAL A 38 8.81 0.96 -7.09
C VAL A 38 9.35 2.02 -6.15
N HIS A 39 9.63 1.68 -4.89
CA HIS A 39 10.17 2.65 -3.92
C HIS A 39 11.58 3.11 -4.30
N VAL A 40 12.45 2.20 -4.75
CA VAL A 40 13.79 2.56 -5.27
C VAL A 40 13.68 3.48 -6.48
N LEU A 41 12.74 3.21 -7.41
CA LEU A 41 12.51 4.07 -8.58
C LEU A 41 11.99 5.46 -8.18
N CYS A 42 11.10 5.56 -7.19
CA CYS A 42 10.66 6.85 -6.66
C CYS A 42 11.82 7.65 -6.07
N VAL A 43 12.71 7.02 -5.32
CA VAL A 43 13.90 7.68 -4.76
C VAL A 43 14.85 8.13 -5.87
N ALA A 44 15.04 7.31 -6.91
CA ALA A 44 15.85 7.67 -8.07
C ALA A 44 15.28 8.90 -8.81
N ALA A 45 13.96 8.97 -9.02
CA ALA A 45 13.30 10.12 -9.63
C ALA A 45 13.53 11.42 -8.83
N MET A 46 13.42 11.34 -7.49
CA MET A 46 13.70 12.49 -6.61
C MET A 46 15.17 12.91 -6.64
N PHE A 47 16.08 11.93 -6.73
CA PHE A 47 17.51 12.21 -6.85
C PHE A 47 17.85 12.90 -8.17
N LEU A 48 17.31 12.42 -9.29
CA LEU A 48 17.45 13.06 -10.61
C LEU A 48 16.93 14.49 -10.60
N CYS A 49 15.73 14.70 -10.06
CA CYS A 49 15.13 16.01 -9.92
C CYS A 49 16.01 16.95 -9.07
N LYS A 50 16.63 16.45 -7.99
CA LYS A 50 17.55 17.24 -7.17
C LYS A 50 18.88 17.55 -7.87
N ALA A 51 19.44 16.59 -8.61
CA ALA A 51 20.71 16.75 -9.30
C ALA A 51 20.64 17.82 -10.40
N GLU A 52 19.50 17.90 -11.09
CA GLU A 52 19.28 18.87 -12.17
C GLU A 52 18.79 20.24 -11.66
N ASN A 53 18.40 20.34 -10.38
CA ASN A 53 17.92 21.57 -9.73
C ASN A 53 19.04 22.46 -9.16
N ALA A 54 20.27 22.37 -9.65
CA ALA A 54 21.41 23.13 -9.10
C ALA A 54 21.25 24.67 -9.18
N GLY A 55 20.29 25.18 -9.96
CA GLY A 55 20.06 26.63 -10.17
C GLY A 55 18.63 27.13 -9.92
N GLY A 56 17.72 26.30 -9.41
CA GLY A 56 16.29 26.64 -9.26
C GLY A 56 15.46 26.33 -10.51
N LEU A 57 14.49 25.43 -10.39
CA LEU A 57 13.63 25.00 -11.50
C LEU A 57 12.40 25.91 -11.65
N THR A 58 12.24 26.51 -12.84
CA THR A 58 10.96 27.06 -13.31
C THR A 58 10.09 25.99 -13.99
N GLN A 59 10.68 24.87 -14.43
CA GLN A 59 10.03 23.75 -15.12
C GLN A 59 10.67 22.42 -14.74
N ILE A 60 9.91 21.31 -14.82
CA ILE A 60 10.41 19.96 -14.53
C ILE A 60 11.34 19.51 -15.67
N PRO A 61 12.55 18.98 -15.40
CA PRO A 61 13.44 18.51 -16.45
C PRO A 61 12.85 17.35 -17.26
N GLN A 62 13.11 17.34 -18.57
CA GLN A 62 12.57 16.31 -19.47
C GLN A 62 13.09 14.91 -19.15
N SER A 63 14.34 14.78 -18.68
CA SER A 63 14.94 13.53 -18.20
C SER A 63 14.17 12.91 -17.03
N VAL A 64 13.66 13.72 -16.10
CA VAL A 64 12.80 13.27 -15.00
C VAL A 64 11.45 12.82 -15.52
N ILE A 65 10.88 13.52 -16.52
CA ILE A 65 9.62 13.16 -17.18
C ILE A 65 9.77 11.82 -17.90
N ASP A 66 10.83 11.63 -18.68
CA ASP A 66 11.09 10.42 -19.44
C ASP A 66 11.35 9.23 -18.49
N PHE A 67 12.14 9.43 -17.43
CA PHE A 67 12.32 8.42 -16.38
C PHE A 67 10.98 8.02 -15.74
N ALA A 68 10.14 9.01 -15.44
CA ALA A 68 8.82 8.76 -14.86
C ALA A 68 7.92 7.98 -15.81
N LEU A 69 7.86 8.35 -17.10
CA LEU A 69 6.98 7.72 -18.08
C LEU A 69 7.44 6.33 -18.51
N PHE A 70 8.73 6.16 -18.80
CA PHE A 70 9.24 4.91 -19.38
C PHE A 70 9.63 3.87 -18.33
N LEU A 71 9.92 4.29 -17.10
CA LEU A 71 10.43 3.38 -16.07
C LEU A 71 9.56 3.38 -14.81
N LEU A 72 9.28 4.53 -14.20
CA LEU A 72 8.52 4.55 -12.94
C LEU A 72 7.06 4.11 -13.13
N LEU A 73 6.37 4.67 -14.13
CA LEU A 73 4.95 4.48 -14.39
C LEU A 73 4.57 3.03 -14.72
N PRO A 74 5.24 2.31 -15.64
CA PRO A 74 4.85 0.94 -15.97
C PRO A 74 5.02 -0.01 -14.76
N PHE A 75 6.12 0.10 -14.02
CA PHE A 75 6.33 -0.70 -12.82
C PHE A 75 5.31 -0.39 -11.72
N SER A 76 4.99 0.90 -11.54
CA SER A 76 3.96 1.33 -10.59
C SER A 76 2.57 0.82 -10.97
N LEU A 77 2.24 0.79 -12.27
CA LEU A 77 0.95 0.34 -12.78
C LEU A 77 0.76 -1.17 -12.54
N VAL A 78 1.77 -1.98 -12.85
CA VAL A 78 1.76 -3.41 -12.56
C VAL A 78 1.61 -3.66 -11.07
N PHE A 79 2.40 -2.99 -10.23
CA PHE A 79 2.30 -3.10 -8.77
C PHE A 79 0.90 -2.72 -8.26
N MET A 80 0.31 -1.66 -8.79
CA MET A 80 -1.03 -1.20 -8.39
C MET A 80 -2.13 -2.21 -8.70
N ILE A 81 -2.04 -2.99 -9.77
CA ILE A 81 -3.02 -4.05 -10.08
C ILE A 81 -3.00 -5.13 -8.98
N PHE A 82 -1.81 -5.58 -8.58
CA PHE A 82 -1.67 -6.56 -7.50
C PHE A 82 -2.10 -5.97 -6.14
N TYR A 83 -1.76 -4.71 -5.89
CA TYR A 83 -2.16 -4.01 -4.68
C TYR A 83 -3.68 -3.92 -4.52
N LEU A 84 -4.37 -3.46 -5.57
CA LEU A 84 -5.82 -3.29 -5.56
C LEU A 84 -6.54 -4.64 -5.45
N SER A 85 -6.10 -5.63 -6.22
CA SER A 85 -6.69 -6.97 -6.18
C SER A 85 -6.54 -7.63 -4.81
N MET A 86 -5.37 -7.50 -4.17
CA MET A 86 -5.15 -7.95 -2.79
C MET A 86 -6.06 -7.22 -1.80
N SER A 87 -6.17 -5.90 -1.89
CA SER A 87 -7.05 -5.12 -1.03
C SER A 87 -8.52 -5.55 -1.15
N VAL A 88 -9.00 -5.82 -2.36
CA VAL A 88 -10.35 -6.33 -2.57
C VAL A 88 -10.49 -7.75 -2.00
N ALA A 89 -9.50 -8.62 -2.22
CA ALA A 89 -9.49 -9.98 -1.68
C ALA A 89 -9.55 -10.02 -0.15
N ILE A 90 -8.95 -9.04 0.54
CA ILE A 90 -9.03 -8.88 2.00
C ILE A 90 -10.43 -8.42 2.45
N ALA A 91 -11.11 -7.57 1.68
CA ALA A 91 -12.43 -7.07 2.04
C ALA A 91 -13.55 -8.11 1.90
N ILE A 92 -13.48 -8.98 0.90
CA ILE A 92 -14.52 -9.98 0.59
C ILE A 92 -14.89 -10.89 1.78
N PRO A 93 -13.94 -11.59 2.45
CA PRO A 93 -14.27 -12.52 3.53
C PRO A 93 -14.82 -11.78 4.77
N ILE A 94 -14.37 -10.55 5.02
CA ILE A 94 -14.86 -9.69 6.11
C ILE A 94 -16.31 -9.28 5.87
N LEU A 95 -16.63 -8.81 4.66
CA LEU A 95 -18.00 -8.41 4.30
C LEU A 95 -18.98 -9.59 4.30
N LYS A 96 -18.50 -10.77 3.89
CA LYS A 96 -19.28 -12.02 3.91
C LYS A 96 -19.47 -12.60 5.31
N GLY A 97 -18.86 -12.02 6.34
CA GLY A 97 -18.93 -12.54 7.72
C GLY A 97 -18.30 -13.93 7.86
N LYS A 98 -17.36 -14.28 6.98
CA LYS A 98 -16.60 -15.53 7.07
C LYS A 98 -15.40 -15.41 8.02
N THR A 99 -15.08 -14.18 8.41
CA THR A 99 -14.05 -13.88 9.42
C THR A 99 -14.72 -13.66 10.78
N PRO A 100 -14.01 -13.90 11.89
CA PRO A 100 -14.46 -13.53 13.23
C PRO A 100 -14.62 -12.00 13.37
N PHE A 101 -13.89 -11.24 12.55
CA PHE A 101 -14.02 -9.78 12.51
C PHE A 101 -15.45 -9.29 12.22
N PRO A 102 -15.91 -8.24 12.91
CA PRO A 102 -17.18 -7.59 12.61
C PRO A 102 -17.11 -6.90 11.24
N LYS A 103 -18.24 -6.81 10.52
CA LYS A 103 -18.29 -6.28 9.14
C LYS A 103 -17.72 -4.86 8.98
N TRP A 104 -17.75 -4.03 10.02
CA TRP A 104 -17.16 -2.68 10.01
C TRP A 104 -15.62 -2.69 9.99
N ALA A 105 -14.98 -3.81 10.35
CA ALA A 105 -13.53 -3.96 10.29
C ALA A 105 -12.97 -3.92 8.86
N VAL A 106 -13.83 -3.97 7.83
CA VAL A 106 -13.46 -3.77 6.43
C VAL A 106 -12.80 -2.41 6.17
N ILE A 107 -13.07 -1.42 7.04
CA ILE A 107 -12.44 -0.10 7.01
C ILE A 107 -10.93 -0.24 7.23
N PHE A 108 -10.49 -1.23 8.00
CA PHE A 108 -9.07 -1.58 8.12
C PHE A 108 -8.63 -2.38 6.91
N ASN A 109 -8.35 -1.65 5.84
CA ASN A 109 -7.83 -2.16 4.58
C ASN A 109 -6.64 -1.28 4.17
N PRO A 110 -5.59 -1.84 3.54
CA PRO A 110 -4.47 -1.05 3.05
C PRO A 110 -4.91 0.14 2.18
N LEU A 111 -6.01 -0.04 1.43
CA LEU A 111 -6.60 0.96 0.56
C LEU A 111 -7.19 2.15 1.33
N THR A 112 -7.81 1.91 2.48
CA THR A 112 -8.35 2.96 3.35
C THR A 112 -7.25 3.86 3.89
N GLY A 113 -6.12 3.27 4.32
CA GLY A 113 -4.98 4.05 4.77
C GLY A 113 -4.41 4.94 3.66
N LYS A 114 -4.36 4.45 2.42
CA LYS A 114 -3.99 5.26 1.25
C LYS A 114 -4.97 6.42 1.03
N ILE A 115 -6.28 6.18 1.06
CA ILE A 115 -7.29 7.22 0.83
C ILE A 115 -7.25 8.27 1.95
N ALA A 116 -7.28 7.85 3.21
CA ALA A 116 -7.30 8.75 4.36
C ALA A 116 -6.06 9.66 4.40
N LEU A 117 -4.87 9.11 4.12
CA LEU A 117 -3.64 9.88 4.12
C LEU A 117 -3.52 10.83 2.92
N ASN A 118 -4.10 10.49 1.76
CA ASN A 118 -4.20 11.41 0.64
C ASN A 118 -5.23 12.54 0.87
N ILE A 119 -6.28 12.30 1.65
CA ILE A 119 -7.23 13.38 2.03
C ILE A 119 -6.57 14.35 3.03
N LEU A 120 -5.81 13.81 3.99
CA LEU A 120 -4.98 14.60 4.91
C LEU A 120 -3.94 15.45 4.17
N ASP A 121 -3.49 15.04 3.00
CA ASP A 121 -2.58 15.81 2.14
C ASP A 121 -3.18 17.18 1.76
N VAL A 122 -4.46 17.20 1.39
CA VAL A 122 -5.15 18.44 0.98
C VAL A 122 -5.42 19.37 2.17
N ALA A 123 -5.57 18.82 3.37
CA ALA A 123 -6.00 19.57 4.55
C ALA A 123 -4.85 20.13 5.41
N VAL A 124 -3.60 19.67 5.22
CA VAL A 124 -2.50 19.93 6.16
C VAL A 124 -1.32 20.64 5.49
N PRO A 125 -0.69 21.64 6.14
CA PRO A 125 0.45 22.37 5.58
C PRO A 125 1.65 21.46 5.24
N ASN A 126 2.34 21.84 4.18
CA ASN A 126 3.39 21.07 3.53
C ASN A 126 4.72 21.14 4.32
N THR A 127 4.77 20.45 5.47
CA THR A 127 5.98 20.34 6.31
C THR A 127 6.77 19.07 5.98
N LYS A 128 8.06 19.03 6.34
CA LYS A 128 8.93 17.85 6.12
C LYS A 128 8.35 16.57 6.71
N PHE A 129 7.71 16.67 7.87
CA PHE A 129 7.10 15.53 8.56
C PHE A 129 5.89 14.98 7.78
N PHE A 130 4.95 15.85 7.41
CA PHE A 130 3.78 15.44 6.62
C PHE A 130 4.17 14.95 5.22
N ASN A 131 5.24 15.49 4.63
CA ASN A 131 5.78 14.97 3.37
C ASN A 131 6.30 13.52 3.50
N GLY A 132 6.95 13.19 4.62
CA GLY A 132 7.35 11.80 4.92
C GLY A 132 6.16 10.85 5.07
N ILE A 133 5.10 11.29 5.76
CA ILE A 133 3.87 10.51 5.91
C ILE A 133 3.18 10.30 4.56
N ARG A 134 3.13 11.33 3.70
CA ARG A 134 2.56 11.25 2.35
C ARG A 134 3.29 10.21 1.50
N MET A 135 4.62 10.25 1.48
CA MET A 135 5.44 9.30 0.74
C MET A 135 5.30 7.86 1.28
N GLY A 136 5.04 7.70 2.58
CA GLY A 136 4.83 6.43 3.24
C GLY A 136 3.38 5.92 3.24
N ASN A 137 2.44 6.55 2.52
CA ASN A 137 1.00 6.32 2.72
C ASN A 137 0.55 4.85 2.59
N MET A 138 1.07 4.09 1.63
CA MET A 138 0.76 2.67 1.46
C MET A 138 1.41 1.82 2.56
N GLY A 139 2.61 2.22 3.00
CA GLY A 139 3.32 1.67 4.16
C GLY A 139 2.50 1.77 5.43
N VAL A 140 2.15 3.00 5.79
CA VAL A 140 1.36 3.33 6.98
C VAL A 140 -0.01 2.66 6.92
N GLY A 141 -0.69 2.68 5.77
CA GLY A 141 -1.98 2.01 5.59
C GLY A 141 -1.94 0.50 5.85
N SER A 142 -0.89 -0.17 5.37
CA SER A 142 -0.70 -1.60 5.66
C SER A 142 -0.40 -1.87 7.14
N LEU A 143 0.39 -1.02 7.79
CA LEU A 143 0.71 -1.13 9.21
C LEU A 143 -0.56 -1.01 10.07
N LEU A 144 -1.40 -0.01 9.76
CA LEU A 144 -2.69 0.20 10.42
C LEU A 144 -3.61 -1.01 10.25
N THR A 145 -3.63 -1.62 9.06
CA THR A 145 -4.41 -2.83 8.78
C THR A 145 -3.96 -3.98 9.67
N PHE A 146 -2.65 -4.26 9.71
CA PHE A 146 -2.12 -5.37 10.52
C PHE A 146 -2.34 -5.15 12.01
N ALA A 147 -2.10 -3.92 12.50
CA ALA A 147 -2.32 -3.58 13.90
C ALA A 147 -3.79 -3.73 14.30
N ALA A 148 -4.72 -3.27 13.46
CA ALA A 148 -6.15 -3.39 13.72
C ALA A 148 -6.60 -4.86 13.76
N PHE A 149 -6.19 -5.67 12.80
CA PHE A 149 -6.53 -7.10 12.79
C PHE A 149 -5.93 -7.85 13.98
N TYR A 150 -4.69 -7.53 14.37
CA TYR A 150 -4.07 -8.11 15.55
C TYR A 150 -4.83 -7.77 16.84
N ILE A 151 -5.21 -6.50 17.01
CA ILE A 151 -5.98 -6.05 18.18
C ILE A 151 -7.36 -6.73 18.22
N LEU A 152 -8.05 -6.81 17.07
CA LEU A 152 -9.37 -7.44 16.99
C LEU A 152 -9.30 -8.94 17.34
N LEU A 153 -8.32 -9.67 16.79
CA LEU A 153 -8.11 -11.08 17.14
C LEU A 153 -7.76 -11.27 18.62
N SER A 154 -7.02 -10.34 19.22
CA SER A 154 -6.63 -10.41 20.64
C SER A 154 -7.79 -10.08 21.59
N ARG A 155 -8.91 -9.55 21.08
CA ARG A 155 -10.09 -9.12 21.85
C ARG A 155 -11.25 -10.11 21.77
N GLU A 156 -11.21 -11.06 20.84
CA GLU A 156 -12.20 -12.12 20.76
C GLU A 156 -11.83 -13.25 21.73
N PRO A 157 -12.69 -13.56 22.73
CA PRO A 157 -12.52 -14.76 23.53
C PRO A 157 -12.69 -15.98 22.62
N ALA A 158 -11.75 -16.93 22.74
CA ALA A 158 -11.76 -18.22 22.04
C ALA A 158 -13.07 -19.00 22.26
#